data_AF-A0A519MIJ7-F1
#
_entry.id   AF-A0A519MIJ7-F1
#
_cell.length_a   1.000
_cell.length_b   1.000
_cell.length_c   1.000
_cell.angle_alpha   90.00
_cell.angle_beta   90.00
_cell.angle_gamma   90.00
#
_symmetry.space_group_name_H-M   'P 1'
#
loop_
_entity.id
_entity.type
_entity.pdbx_description
1 polymer ?
#
loop_
_entity_poly.entity_id
_entity_poly.type
_entity_poly.pdbx_seq_one_letter_code
_entity_poly.pdbx_strand_id
1 'polypeptide(L)' 'MDNAVYVKLKGIVSQDLLKDPKRAHFHERELKTEDLTPEYRRAVEEALWEVRALRGEHGASTDAKPT' A
#
# COMPACT_ATOMS: atom_id res chain seq x y z
N MET A 1 14.89 -8.84 4.99
CA MET A 1 14.00 -7.73 4.65
C MET A 1 14.75 -6.43 4.85
N ASP A 2 14.96 -5.64 3.80
CA ASP A 2 15.67 -4.35 3.83
C ASP A 2 14.71 -3.19 4.12
N ASN A 3 14.83 -2.63 5.33
CA ASN A 3 13.95 -1.56 5.78
C ASN A 3 14.15 -0.25 4.99
N ALA A 4 15.36 0.05 4.51
CA ALA A 4 15.61 1.26 3.73
C ALA A 4 14.94 1.17 2.36
N VAL A 5 15.00 -0.01 1.73
CA VAL A 5 14.29 -0.31 0.48
C VAL A 5 12.78 -0.20 0.67
N TYR A 6 12.22 -0.83 1.71
CA TYR A 6 10.79 -0.75 2.03
C TYR A 6 10.32 0.70 2.23
N VAL A 7 11.02 1.52 3.02
CA VAL A 7 10.64 2.93 3.28
C VAL A 7 10.61 3.72 1.97
N LYS A 8 11.61 3.53 1.11
CA LYS A 8 11.65 4.19 -0.20
C LYS A 8 10.49 3.76 -1.10
N LEU A 9 10.22 2.46 -1.19
CA LEU A 9 9.11 1.92 -1.98
C LEU A 9 7.76 2.43 -1.49
N LYS A 10 7.53 2.43 -0.17
CA LYS A 10 6.29 2.93 0.43
C LYS A 10 6.07 4.40 0.09
N GLY A 11 7.11 5.23 0.17
CA GLY A 11 7.03 6.64 -0.21
C GLY A 11 6.62 6.83 -1.69
N ILE A 12 7.17 6.01 -2.60
CA ILE A 12 6.82 6.05 -4.02
C ILE A 12 5.35 5.66 -4.24
N VAL A 13 4.90 4.55 -3.66
CA VAL A 13 3.53 4.05 -3.83
C VAL A 13 2.53 5.02 -3.22
N SER A 14 2.77 5.54 -2.01
CA SER A 14 1.89 6.53 -1.38
C SER A 14 1.78 7.80 -2.23
N GLN A 15 2.88 8.30 -2.78
CA GLN A 15 2.84 9.47 -3.67
C GLN A 15 2.05 9.19 -4.96
N ASP A 16 2.18 7.99 -5.54
CA ASP A 16 1.44 7.58 -6.73
C ASP A 16 -0.06 7.54 -6.46
N LEU A 17 -0.47 6.91 -5.35
CA LEU A 17 -1.87 6.80 -4.91
C LEU A 17 -2.51 8.14 -4.51
N LEU A 18 -1.72 9.08 -3.99
CA LEU A 18 -2.17 10.44 -3.69
C LEU A 18 -2.37 11.25 -4.98
N LYS A 19 -1.51 11.06 -5.98
CA LYS A 19 -1.61 11.73 -7.29
C LYS A 19 -2.75 11.18 -8.14
N ASP A 20 -2.89 9.86 -8.21
CA ASP A 20 -3.96 9.19 -8.95
C ASP A 20 -4.60 8.07 -8.11
N PRO A 21 -5.80 8.31 -7.53
CA PRO A 21 -6.54 7.30 -6.76
C PRO A 21 -6.81 6.01 -7.54
N LYS A 22 -6.92 6.06 -8.87
CA LYS A 22 -7.24 4.88 -9.69
C LYS A 22 -6.09 3.87 -9.75
N ARG A 23 -4.87 4.29 -9.37
CA ARG A 23 -3.69 3.42 -9.25
C ARG A 23 -3.81 2.39 -8.12
N ALA A 24 -4.77 2.56 -7.20
CA ALA A 24 -5.05 1.56 -6.17
C ALA A 24 -5.32 0.17 -6.76
N HIS A 25 -6.12 0.10 -7.83
CA HIS A 25 -6.44 -1.17 -8.49
C HIS A 25 -5.20 -1.83 -9.13
N PHE A 26 -4.27 -1.02 -9.66
CA PHE A 26 -3.03 -1.54 -10.23
C PHE A 26 -2.18 -2.21 -9.14
N HIS A 27 -1.97 -1.52 -8.02
CA HIS A 27 -1.17 -2.04 -6.91
C HIS A 27 -1.81 -3.24 -6.23
N GLU A 28 -3.14 -3.27 -6.08
CA GLU A 28 -3.89 -4.44 -5.61
C GLU A 28 -3.71 -5.66 -6.52
N ARG A 29 -3.62 -5.44 -7.84
CA ARG A 29 -3.33 -6.52 -8.79
C ARG A 29 -1.89 -7.01 -8.67
N GLU A 30 -0.93 -6.10 -8.48
CA GLU A 30 0.46 -6.48 -8.27
C GLU A 30 0.63 -7.38 -7.05
N LEU A 31 -0.06 -7.11 -5.94
CA LEU A 31 -0.01 -7.94 -4.73
C LEU A 31 -0.34 -9.43 -4.96
N LYS A 32 -1.06 -9.76 -6.05
CA LYS A 32 -1.40 -11.15 -6.41
C LYS A 32 -0.27 -11.87 -7.15
N THR A 33 0.80 -11.17 -7.51
CA THR A 33 1.96 -11.78 -8.18
C THR A 33 2.88 -12.46 -7.15
N GLU A 34 3.35 -13.65 -7.49
CA GLU A 34 4.12 -14.51 -6.59
C GLU A 34 5.57 -14.02 -6.40
N ASP A 35 6.14 -13.36 -7.41
CA ASP A 35 7.55 -12.92 -7.44
C ASP A 35 7.80 -11.55 -6.78
N LEU A 36 6.82 -11.01 -6.04
CA LEU A 36 7.03 -9.76 -5.33
C LEU A 36 8.01 -9.91 -4.17
N THR A 37 8.97 -9.00 -4.12
CA THR A 37 9.81 -8.86 -2.95
C THR A 37 8.95 -8.57 -1.70
N PRO A 38 9.33 -9.10 -0.52
CA PRO A 38 8.64 -8.81 0.73
C PRO A 38 8.55 -7.30 1.03
N GLU A 39 9.58 -6.54 0.66
CA GLU A 39 9.65 -5.08 0.80
C GLU A 39 8.58 -4.37 -0.02
N TYR A 40 8.42 -4.75 -1.29
CA TYR A 40 7.41 -4.15 -2.15
C TYR A 40 5.99 -4.51 -1.72
N ARG A 41 5.76 -5.79 -1.38
CA ARG A 41 4.46 -6.27 -0.88
C ARG A 41 4.00 -5.44 0.32
N ARG A 42 4.86 -5.33 1.34
CA ARG A 42 4.56 -4.55 2.55
C ARG A 42 4.37 -3.06 2.26
N ALA A 43 5.21 -2.49 1.39
CA ALA A 43 5.10 -1.09 1.00
C ALA A 43 3.74 -0.77 0.38
N VAL A 44 3.26 -1.62 -0.53
CA VAL A 44 1.98 -1.47 -1.19
C VAL A 44 0.80 -1.65 -0.23
N GLU A 45 0.81 -2.70 0.59
CA GLU A 45 -0.25 -2.98 1.56
C GLU A 45 -0.45 -1.81 2.54
N GLU A 46 0.65 -1.31 3.12
CA GLU A 46 0.58 -0.21 4.07
C GLU A 46 0.21 1.12 3.39
N ALA A 47 0.72 1.40 2.19
CA ALA A 47 0.37 2.62 1.45
C ALA A 47 -1.12 2.66 1.07
N LEU A 48 -1.69 1.54 0.62
CA LEU A 48 -3.12 1.43 0.33
C LEU A 48 -3.96 1.66 1.59
N TRP A 49 -3.57 1.08 2.71
CA TRP A 49 -4.27 1.29 3.99
C TRP A 49 -4.23 2.76 4.43
N GLU A 50 -3.06 3.40 4.41
CA GLU A 50 -2.90 4.81 4.81
C GLU A 50 -3.69 5.75 3.91
N VAL A 51 -3.67 5.54 2.59
CA VAL A 51 -4.38 6.41 1.65
C VAL A 51 -5.90 6.26 1.79
N ARG A 52 -6.41 5.04 1.98
CA ARG A 52 -7.83 4.81 2.29
C ARG A 52 -8.23 5.48 3.60
N ALA A 53 -7.36 5.43 4.62
CA ALA A 53 -7.59 6.10 5.89
C ALA A 53 -7.68 7.63 5.73
N LEU A 54 -6.77 8.23 4.97
CA LEU A 54 -6.77 9.66 4.67
C LEU A 54 -8.01 10.12 3.89
N ARG A 55 -8.55 9.27 3.01
CA ARG A 55 -9.75 9.56 2.21
C ARG A 55 -11.06 9.45 2.99
N GLY A 56 -11.02 8.97 4.24
CA GLY A 56 -12.22 8.75 5.03
C GLY A 56 -13.08 7.59 4.49
N GLU A 57 -12.51 6.73 3.64
CA GLU A 57 -13.19 5.54 3.09
C GLU A 57 -13.33 4.41 4.14
N HIS A 58 -13.03 4.70 5.42
CA HIS A 58 -13.42 3.90 6.58
C HIS A 58 -14.93 4.02 6.87
N GLY A 59 -15.76 3.76 5.87
CA GLY A 59 -17.15 3.34 6.08
C GLY A 59 -17.17 1.83 6.21
N ALA A 60 -17.10 1.31 7.45
CA ALA A 60 -17.13 -0.11 7.82
C ALA A 60 -15.88 -0.92 7.46
N SER A 61 -14.90 -0.93 8.37
CA SER A 61 -14.44 -2.18 9.00
C SER A 61 -13.32 -1.84 9.98
N THR A 62 -13.63 -2.02 11.25
CA THR A 62 -12.68 -2.19 12.33
C THR A 62 -11.93 -3.50 12.12
N ASP A 63 -10.96 -3.52 11.20
CA ASP A 63 -10.01 -4.62 11.13
C ASP A 63 -8.61 -4.07 11.34
N ALA A 64 -7.98 -4.66 12.35
CA ALA A 64 -6.75 -4.21 12.95
C ALA A 64 -5.64 -4.05 11.91
N LYS A 65 -4.83 -3.00 12.11
CA LYS A 65 -3.47 -2.93 11.56
C LYS A 65 -2.78 -4.28 11.86
N PRO A 66 -2.31 -5.04 10.85
CA PRO A 66 -1.58 -6.26 11.13
C PRO A 66 -0.28 -5.85 11.86
N THR A 67 -0.16 -6.30 13.10
CA THR A 67 1.03 -6.20 13.95
C THR A 67 2.15 -7.09 13.44
#